data_AF-A0A3L6QLZ4-F1
#
_entry.id   AF-A0A3L6QLZ4-F1
#
_cell.length_a   1.000
_cell.length_b   1.000
_cell.length_c   1.000
_cell.angle_alpha   90.00
_cell.angle_beta   90.00
_cell.angle_gamma   90.00
#
_symmetry.space_group_name_H-M   'P 1'
#
loop_
_entity.id
_entity.type
_entity.pdbx_description
1 polymer ?
#
loop_
_entity_poly.entity_id
_entity_poly.type
_entity_poly.pdbx_seq_one_letter_code
_entity_poly.pdbx_strand_id
1 'polypeptide(L)'
;MPAGSRFGDTTAIDDLLTEGLGVESEPVGRAQGTYMLASLREPVLVVSMTVVLTAGPYNGSALVVAGRDSVLDETRELAVVGGTGQLRRASGHVLWRTARLESAVHWVLELDVHASVPADDTRVATQ
;
A
#
# COMPACT_ATOMS: atom_id res chain seq x y z
N MET A 1 -12.76 -9.40 23.82
CA MET A 1 -12.61 -10.54 22.89
C MET A 1 -11.31 -11.27 23.25
N PRO A 2 -11.28 -12.61 23.30
CA PRO A 2 -10.04 -13.34 23.62
C PRO A 2 -8.96 -13.13 22.55
N ALA A 3 -7.68 -13.29 22.93
CA ALA A 3 -6.56 -13.22 21.99
C ALA A 3 -6.76 -14.22 20.84
N GLY A 4 -6.51 -13.78 19.60
CA GLY A 4 -6.68 -14.61 18.39
C GLY A 4 -8.12 -14.78 17.90
N SER A 5 -9.13 -14.20 18.57
CA SER A 5 -10.55 -14.32 18.16
C SER A 5 -10.90 -13.73 16.78
N ARG A 6 -9.99 -12.96 16.18
CA ARG A 6 -10.12 -12.38 14.84
C ARG A 6 -9.02 -12.86 13.88
N PHE A 7 -8.23 -13.86 14.27
CA PHE A 7 -7.20 -14.41 13.39
C PHE A 7 -7.84 -15.00 12.14
N GLY A 8 -7.32 -14.64 10.97
CA GLY A 8 -7.86 -15.01 9.67
C GLY A 8 -8.97 -14.10 9.16
N ASP A 9 -9.50 -13.18 9.99
CA ASP A 9 -10.46 -12.19 9.50
C ASP A 9 -9.82 -11.40 8.36
N THR A 10 -10.47 -11.44 7.20
CA THR A 10 -9.97 -10.84 5.96
C THR A 10 -10.94 -9.78 5.49
N THR A 11 -10.40 -8.61 5.20
CA THR A 11 -11.14 -7.46 4.66
C THR A 11 -10.67 -7.21 3.25
N ALA A 12 -11.60 -7.22 2.29
CA ALA A 12 -11.35 -6.69 0.96
C ALA A 12 -11.45 -5.17 1.01
N ILE A 13 -10.52 -4.49 0.34
CA ILE A 13 -10.47 -3.03 0.28
C ILE A 13 -10.61 -2.54 -1.14
N ASP A 14 -11.21 -1.38 -1.22
CA ASP A 14 -11.22 -0.52 -2.37
C ASP A 14 -11.32 0.88 -1.78
N ASP A 15 -10.17 1.47 -1.48
CA ASP A 15 -10.02 2.70 -0.70
C ASP A 15 -9.63 3.87 -1.62
N LEU A 16 -10.12 5.08 -1.32
CA LEU A 16 -9.77 6.28 -2.07
C LEU A 16 -8.34 6.71 -1.69
N LEU A 17 -7.53 7.05 -2.69
CA LEU A 17 -6.25 7.72 -2.49
C LEU A 17 -6.38 9.18 -2.88
N THR A 18 -5.99 10.07 -1.98
CA THR A 18 -5.99 11.52 -2.15
C THR A 18 -4.58 12.07 -2.00
N GLU A 19 -4.32 13.25 -2.55
CA GLU A 19 -3.01 13.91 -2.46
C GLU A 19 -2.64 14.31 -1.01
N GLY A 20 -3.64 14.73 -0.23
CA GLY A 20 -3.52 15.06 1.19
C GLY A 20 -4.39 14.16 2.07
N LEU A 21 -4.31 14.36 3.39
CA LEU A 21 -4.99 13.54 4.39
C LEU A 21 -6.51 13.74 4.47
N GLY A 22 -7.05 14.78 3.84
CA GLY A 22 -8.48 15.10 3.86
C GLY A 22 -9.23 14.41 2.72
N VAL A 23 -10.44 13.93 2.98
CA VAL A 23 -11.31 13.32 1.94
C VAL A 23 -11.67 14.31 0.81
N GLU A 24 -11.67 15.61 1.11
CA GLU A 24 -11.90 16.69 0.14
C GLU A 24 -10.64 17.02 -0.69
N SER A 25 -9.50 16.38 -0.41
CA SER A 25 -8.28 16.56 -1.19
C SER A 25 -8.41 15.87 -2.56
N GLU A 26 -7.64 16.36 -3.53
CA GLU A 26 -7.68 15.86 -4.91
C GLU A 26 -7.47 14.34 -4.96
N PRO A 27 -8.39 13.59 -5.60
CA PRO A 27 -8.26 12.16 -5.75
C PRO A 27 -7.16 11.82 -6.75
N VAL A 28 -6.20 11.00 -6.34
CA VAL A 28 -5.04 10.60 -7.16
C VAL A 28 -5.06 9.13 -7.58
N GLY A 29 -5.95 8.32 -6.98
CA GLY A 29 -6.03 6.91 -7.29
C GLY A 29 -6.86 6.10 -6.30
N ARG A 30 -6.60 4.79 -6.28
CA ARG A 30 -7.27 3.82 -5.39
C ARG A 30 -6.29 2.80 -4.83
N ALA A 31 -6.50 2.36 -3.59
CA ALA A 31 -5.82 1.19 -3.03
C ALA A 31 -6.79 0.01 -3.00
N GLN A 32 -6.44 -1.07 -3.70
CA GLN A 32 -7.32 -2.22 -3.94
C GLN A 32 -6.64 -3.52 -3.52
N GLY A 33 -7.31 -4.37 -2.76
CA GLY A 33 -6.71 -5.62 -2.32
C GLY A 33 -7.33 -6.17 -1.04
N THR A 34 -6.48 -6.68 -0.15
CA THR A 34 -6.91 -7.30 1.11
C THR A 34 -5.97 -7.02 2.27
N TYR A 35 -6.55 -6.92 3.46
CA TYR A 35 -5.86 -7.07 4.74
C TYR A 35 -6.37 -8.32 5.44
N MET A 36 -5.49 -9.08 6.10
CA MET A 36 -5.89 -10.22 6.93
C MET A 36 -5.19 -10.17 8.28
N LEU A 37 -5.93 -10.35 9.37
CA LEU A 37 -5.34 -10.49 10.71
C LEU A 37 -4.54 -11.80 10.81
N ALA A 38 -3.21 -11.69 10.86
CA ALA A 38 -2.28 -12.79 10.64
C ALA A 38 -1.54 -13.24 11.92
N SER A 39 -1.85 -12.68 13.09
CA SER A 39 -1.25 -13.08 14.37
C SER A 39 -2.30 -13.53 15.37
N LEU A 40 -2.02 -14.64 16.06
CA LEU A 40 -2.85 -15.18 17.14
C LEU A 40 -2.69 -14.40 18.46
N ARG A 41 -1.67 -13.54 18.57
CA ARG A 41 -1.28 -12.89 19.83
C ARG A 41 -1.37 -11.37 19.78
N GLU A 42 -1.07 -10.79 18.62
CA GLU A 42 -0.91 -9.35 18.43
C GLU A 42 -1.81 -8.89 17.26
N PRO A 43 -2.23 -7.62 17.24
CA PRO A 43 -2.97 -7.06 16.11
C PRO A 43 -2.04 -6.80 14.92
N VAL A 44 -1.75 -7.86 14.17
CA VAL A 44 -0.89 -7.81 12.99
C VAL A 44 -1.71 -8.15 11.77
N LEU A 45 -1.65 -7.29 10.75
CA LEU A 45 -2.19 -7.56 9.43
C LEU A 45 -1.09 -8.10 8.51
N VAL A 46 -1.47 -8.99 7.59
CA VAL A 46 -0.76 -9.15 6.33
C VAL A 46 -1.52 -8.39 5.27
N VAL A 47 -0.82 -7.53 4.55
CA VAL A 47 -1.36 -6.64 3.53
C VAL A 47 -0.92 -7.14 2.16
N SER A 48 -1.86 -7.16 1.22
CA SER A 48 -1.62 -7.34 -0.20
C SER A 48 -2.52 -6.39 -0.97
N MET A 49 -1.96 -5.36 -1.57
CA MET A 49 -2.73 -4.34 -2.26
C MET A 49 -2.04 -3.84 -3.53
N THR A 50 -2.85 -3.31 -4.44
CA THR A 50 -2.44 -2.58 -5.63
C THR A 50 -2.84 -1.13 -5.47
N VAL A 51 -1.87 -0.23 -5.58
CA VAL A 51 -2.05 1.23 -5.58
C VAL A 51 -2.21 1.65 -7.04
N VAL A 52 -3.44 1.86 -7.48
CA VAL A 52 -3.81 2.25 -8.85
C VAL A 52 -3.82 3.77 -8.96
N LEU A 53 -2.93 4.33 -9.77
CA LEU A 53 -2.81 5.78 -9.94
C LEU A 53 -3.63 6.26 -11.13
N THR A 54 -4.46 7.28 -10.93
CA THR A 54 -5.36 7.85 -11.94
C THR A 54 -5.08 9.32 -12.24
N ALA A 55 -4.06 9.90 -11.59
CA ALA A 55 -3.64 11.28 -11.77
C ALA A 55 -2.10 11.40 -11.79
N GLY A 56 -1.61 12.59 -12.12
CA GLY A 56 -0.18 12.90 -12.12
C GLY A 56 0.61 12.19 -13.23
N PRO A 57 1.96 12.18 -13.13
CA PRO A 57 2.85 11.68 -14.19
C PRO A 57 2.74 10.17 -14.42
N TYR A 58 2.27 9.42 -13.42
CA TYR A 58 2.12 7.97 -13.46
C TYR A 58 0.67 7.52 -13.69
N ASN A 59 -0.22 8.40 -14.15
CA ASN A 59 -1.60 8.06 -14.47
C ASN A 59 -1.68 6.79 -15.35
N GLY A 60 -2.53 5.85 -14.94
CA GLY A 60 -2.71 4.54 -15.57
C GLY A 60 -1.68 3.48 -15.17
N SER A 61 -0.74 3.82 -14.29
CA SER A 61 0.22 2.87 -13.70
C SER A 61 -0.25 2.42 -12.31
N ALA A 62 0.38 1.36 -11.80
CA ALA A 62 0.12 0.90 -10.44
C ALA A 62 1.38 0.39 -9.75
N LEU A 63 1.39 0.43 -8.43
CA LEU A 63 2.35 -0.28 -7.58
C LEU A 63 1.68 -1.44 -6.88
N VAL A 64 2.43 -2.51 -6.63
CA VAL A 64 1.98 -3.66 -5.84
C VAL A 64 2.74 -3.63 -4.52
N VAL A 65 1.99 -3.61 -3.42
CA VAL A 65 2.51 -3.53 -2.06
C VAL A 65 2.12 -4.79 -1.30
N ALA A 66 3.08 -5.42 -0.66
CA ALA A 66 2.85 -6.58 0.20
C ALA A 66 3.72 -6.52 1.44
N GLY A 67 3.16 -6.86 2.60
CA GLY A 67 3.95 -6.85 3.83
C GLY A 67 3.18 -7.16 5.10
N ARG A 68 3.93 -7.19 6.19
CA ARG A 68 3.43 -7.35 7.56
C ARG A 68 3.22 -5.97 8.17
N ASP A 69 2.02 -5.72 8.66
CA ASP A 69 1.64 -4.47 9.30
C ASP A 69 1.33 -4.74 10.78
N SER A 70 2.25 -4.33 11.66
CA SER A 70 2.02 -4.30 13.11
C SER A 70 1.26 -3.02 13.44
N VAL A 71 -0.05 -3.14 13.65
CA VAL A 71 -0.98 -1.99 13.70
C VAL A 71 -0.67 -1.00 14.83
N LEU A 72 0.02 -1.46 15.88
CA LEU A 72 0.39 -0.63 17.03
C LEU A 72 1.71 0.13 16.84
N ASP A 73 2.48 -0.18 15.80
CA ASP A 73 3.73 0.50 15.53
C ASP A 73 3.44 1.86 14.87
N GLU A 74 4.18 2.90 15.26
CA GLU A 74 3.99 4.26 14.75
C GLU A 74 4.21 4.36 13.24
N THR A 75 5.24 3.68 12.74
CA THR A 75 5.57 3.57 11.31
C THR A 75 5.78 2.11 10.97
N ARG A 76 5.12 1.64 9.91
CA ARG A 76 5.25 0.27 9.40
C ARG A 76 5.86 0.28 8.02
N GLU A 77 6.83 -0.59 7.77
CA GLU A 77 7.46 -0.71 6.45
C GLU A 77 6.88 -1.93 5.71
N LEU A 78 6.34 -1.69 4.52
CA LEU A 78 5.86 -2.74 3.62
C LEU A 78 6.63 -2.70 2.31
N ALA A 79 6.82 -3.86 1.67
CA ALA A 79 7.59 -3.93 0.44
C ALA A 79 6.74 -3.49 -0.76
N VAL A 80 7.32 -2.65 -1.62
CA VAL A 80 6.90 -2.52 -3.01
C VAL A 80 7.50 -3.69 -3.77
N VAL A 81 6.66 -4.66 -4.13
CA VAL A 81 7.08 -5.92 -4.76
C VAL A 81 6.97 -5.91 -6.28
N GLY A 82 6.41 -4.84 -6.84
CA GLY A 82 6.22 -4.71 -8.28
C GLY A 82 5.44 -3.46 -8.66
N GLY A 83 5.17 -3.36 -9.96
CA GLY A 83 4.30 -2.35 -10.52
C GLY A 83 3.95 -2.63 -11.98
N THR A 84 3.06 -1.82 -12.53
CA THR A 84 2.57 -1.91 -13.91
C THR A 84 2.67 -0.55 -14.61
N GLY A 85 2.42 -0.52 -15.93
CA GLY A 85 2.53 0.71 -16.72
C GLY A 85 3.95 1.26 -16.71
N GLN A 86 4.09 2.55 -16.40
CA GLN A 86 5.38 3.23 -16.28
C GLN A 86 6.18 2.77 -15.06
N LEU A 87 5.53 2.13 -14.09
CA LEU A 87 6.14 1.58 -12.87
C LEU A 87 6.43 0.08 -13.00
N ARG A 88 6.50 -0.44 -14.22
CA ARG A 88 6.79 -1.87 -14.46
C ARG A 88 8.14 -2.23 -13.84
N ARG A 89 8.18 -3.35 -13.10
CA ARG A 89 9.35 -3.83 -12.35
C ARG A 89 9.79 -2.90 -11.21
N ALA A 90 8.92 -2.00 -10.73
CA ALA A 90 9.22 -1.19 -9.57
C ALA A 90 9.53 -2.07 -8.34
N SER A 91 10.52 -1.67 -7.56
CA SER A 91 10.84 -2.28 -6.26
C SER A 91 11.22 -1.20 -5.25
N GLY A 92 11.01 -1.49 -3.97
CA GLY A 92 11.25 -0.53 -2.89
C GLY A 92 10.40 -0.82 -1.66
N HIS A 93 9.98 0.22 -0.97
CA HIS A 93 9.18 0.11 0.25
C HIS A 93 8.19 1.27 0.41
N VAL A 94 7.20 1.07 1.27
CA VAL A 94 6.23 2.07 1.72
C VAL A 94 6.35 2.20 3.22
N LEU A 95 6.47 3.44 3.70
CA LEU A 95 6.31 3.77 5.11
C LEU A 95 4.84 4.14 5.34
N TRP A 96 4.18 3.33 6.17
CA TRP A 96 2.77 3.43 6.46
C TRP A 96 2.55 3.98 7.86
N ARG A 97 1.76 5.04 7.98
CA ARG A 97 1.39 5.67 9.26
C ARG A 97 -0.11 5.81 9.38
N THR A 98 -0.61 5.71 10.60
CA THR A 98 -2.02 6.00 10.90
C THR A 98 -2.11 7.49 11.25
N ALA A 99 -2.55 8.31 10.29
CA ALA A 99 -2.61 9.75 10.47
C ALA A 99 -3.80 10.18 11.34
N ARG A 100 -4.95 9.53 11.17
CA ARG A 100 -6.15 9.80 11.96
C ARG A 100 -7.06 8.58 12.07
N LEU A 101 -7.66 8.41 13.23
CA LEU A 101 -8.77 7.48 13.46
C LEU A 101 -10.10 8.26 13.36
N GLU A 102 -10.86 8.08 12.27
CA GLU A 102 -12.15 8.76 12.08
C GLU A 102 -13.29 8.00 12.78
N SER A 103 -13.23 6.67 12.81
CA SER A 103 -14.15 5.82 13.58
C SER A 103 -13.54 4.45 13.87
N ALA A 104 -14.31 3.56 14.50
CA ALA A 104 -13.88 2.18 14.73
C ALA A 104 -13.52 1.41 13.44
N VAL A 105 -14.06 1.83 12.29
CA VAL A 105 -13.90 1.15 11.00
C VAL A 105 -13.35 2.04 9.88
N HIS A 106 -13.15 3.35 10.12
CA HIS A 106 -12.57 4.27 9.13
C HIS A 106 -11.31 4.93 9.69
N TRP A 107 -10.20 4.68 9.02
CA TRP A 107 -8.86 5.10 9.41
C TRP A 107 -8.25 5.83 8.22
N VAL A 108 -7.65 6.99 8.46
CA VAL A 108 -6.87 7.73 7.46
C VAL A 108 -5.42 7.30 7.60
N LEU A 109 -4.87 6.80 6.50
CA LEU A 109 -3.55 6.21 6.43
C LEU A 109 -2.69 7.03 5.49
N GLU A 110 -1.50 7.39 5.96
CA GLU A 110 -0.49 8.09 5.18
C GLU A 110 0.51 7.08 4.64
N LEU A 111 0.74 7.13 3.32
CA LEU A 111 1.67 6.26 2.62
C LEU A 111 2.78 7.11 2.03
N ASP A 112 4.00 6.93 2.53
CA ASP A 112 5.21 7.50 1.93
C ASP A 112 5.95 6.41 1.15
N VAL A 113 5.97 6.54 -0.18
CA VAL A 113 6.39 5.49 -1.11
C VAL A 113 7.78 5.78 -1.68
N HIS A 114 8.72 4.90 -1.39
CA HIS A 114 10.09 4.93 -1.90
C HIS A 114 10.29 3.77 -2.87
N ALA A 115 10.14 4.02 -4.17
CA ALA A 115 10.25 2.99 -5.20
C ALA A 115 11.17 3.42 -6.34
N SER A 116 11.87 2.44 -6.92
CA SER A 116 12.72 2.64 -8.09
C SER A 116 12.32 1.68 -9.20
N VAL A 117 12.41 2.14 -10.44
CA VAL A 117 12.27 1.29 -11.64
C VAL A 117 13.67 1.08 -12.20
N PRO A 118 14.08 -0.17 -12.51
CA PRO A 118 15.35 -0.43 -13.18
C PRO A 118 15.46 0.36 -14.48
N ALA A 119 16.63 0.93 -14.76
CA ALA A 119 16.88 1.54 -16.06
C ALA A 119 16.67 0.51 -17.17
N ASP A 120 16.08 0.94 -18.30
CA ASP A 120 16.01 0.07 -19.47
C ASP A 120 17.43 -0.25 -19.93
N ASP A 121 17.78 -1.54 -19.90
CA ASP A 121 19.07 -2.04 -20.36
C ASP A 121 19.12 -2.00 -21.89
N THR A 122 19.18 -0.79 -22.43
CA THR A 122 19.41 -0.54 -23.85
C THR A 122 20.91 -0.42 -24.08
N ARG A 123 21.68 -1.44 -23.67
CA ARG A 123 23.07 -1.58 -24.07
C ARG A 123 23.19 -2.58 -25.21
N VAL A 124 23.12 -2.02 -26.42
CA VAL A 124 23.95 -2.36 -27.57
C VAL A 124 23.95 -3.83 -27.99
N ALA A 125 22.94 -4.22 -28.76
CA ALA A 125 23.12 -5.19 -29.83
C ALA A 125 23.91 -4.51 -30.97
N THR A 126 25.21 -4.35 -30.79
CA THR A 126 26.15 -4.11 -31.88
C THR A 126 27.43 -4.88 -31.58
N GLN A 127 27.44 -6.14 -31.99
CA GLN A 127 28.59 -6.80 -32.60
C GLN A 127 28.09 -7.94 -33.49
#